data_AF-A0A418Y4D7-F1
#
_entry.id   AF-A0A418Y4D7-F1
#
_cell.length_a   1.000
_cell.length_b   1.000
_cell.length_c   1.000
_cell.angle_alpha   90.00
_cell.angle_beta   90.00
_cell.angle_gamma   90.00
#
_symmetry.space_group_name_H-M   'P 1'
#
loop_
_entity.id
_entity.type
_entity.pdbx_description
1 polymer ?
#
loop_
_entity_poly.entity_id
_entity_poly.type
_entity_poly.pdbx_seq_one_letter_code
_entity_poly.pdbx_strand_id
1 'polypeptide(L)'
;MAELPQTRKELADEFFILGLTSDGRQFRPSDWAERLCGVMSCFQPEGSGGRHAHLKYSPYVRPTMLNGVKSVVVNNDLKKLDALAYHFVVNFAKDNDLQVVDACFLPLPGETR
;
A
#
# COMPACT_ATOMS: atom_id res chain seq x y z
N MET A 1 -9.28 -35.77 3.00
CA MET A 1 -8.41 -34.63 3.36
C MET A 1 -8.17 -33.85 2.09
N ALA A 2 -8.97 -32.81 1.82
CA ALA A 2 -8.76 -31.94 0.68
C ALA A 2 -8.02 -30.72 1.22
N GLU A 3 -6.72 -30.67 0.94
CA GLU A 3 -5.93 -29.47 1.19
C GLU A 3 -6.46 -28.38 0.26
N LEU A 4 -7.25 -27.46 0.83
CA LEU A 4 -7.63 -26.24 0.12
C LEU A 4 -6.32 -25.55 -0.29
N PRO A 5 -6.14 -25.17 -1.56
CA PRO A 5 -4.97 -24.41 -1.96
C PRO A 5 -4.97 -23.17 -1.11
N GLN A 6 -3.91 -23.07 -0.34
CA GLN A 6 -3.65 -22.01 0.58
C GLN A 6 -3.48 -20.75 -0.26
N THR A 7 -4.56 -20.03 -0.57
CA THR A 7 -4.49 -18.58 -0.83
C THR A 7 -4.25 -17.86 0.50
N ARG A 8 -3.33 -18.42 1.30
CA ARG A 8 -2.44 -17.72 2.19
C ARG A 8 -1.49 -16.92 1.30
N LYS A 9 -1.97 -15.88 0.62
CA LYS A 9 -1.12 -14.71 0.50
C LYS A 9 -1.11 -14.17 1.94
N GLU A 10 -0.23 -14.77 2.75
CA GLU A 10 -0.13 -14.65 4.20
C GLU A 10 -0.53 -13.25 4.62
N LEU A 11 -1.60 -13.11 5.41
CA LEU A 11 -2.13 -11.87 5.99
C LEU A 11 -1.19 -10.70 5.73
N ALA A 12 -1.28 -10.12 4.53
CA ALA A 12 -0.23 -9.25 4.06
C ALA A 12 -0.24 -8.07 5.03
N ASP A 13 0.86 -7.88 5.74
CA ASP A 13 1.01 -6.80 6.70
C ASP A 13 1.04 -5.50 5.89
N GLU A 14 -0.14 -5.01 5.57
CA GLU A 14 -0.39 -3.86 4.72
C GLU A 14 -0.97 -2.75 5.59
N PHE A 15 -0.66 -1.52 5.25
CA PHE A 15 -1.29 -0.35 5.85
C PHE A 15 -1.71 0.61 4.75
N PHE A 16 -2.69 1.45 5.07
CA PHE A 16 -3.17 2.51 4.21
C PHE A 16 -2.72 3.86 4.75
N ILE A 17 -2.22 4.69 3.85
CA ILE A 17 -2.08 6.13 4.08
C ILE A 17 -3.31 6.78 3.47
N LEU A 18 -4.18 7.32 4.32
CA LEU A 18 -5.38 8.01 3.90
C LEU A 18 -5.02 9.41 3.43
N GLY A 19 -5.66 9.86 2.35
CA GLY A 19 -5.62 11.27 1.94
C GLY A 19 -6.49 12.14 2.85
N LEU A 20 -6.45 11.89 4.15
CA LEU A 20 -7.10 12.66 5.21
C LEU A 20 -6.04 13.06 6.22
N THR A 21 -6.03 14.33 6.61
CA THR A 21 -5.19 14.80 7.69
C THR A 21 -5.75 14.38 9.05
N SER A 22 -4.98 14.51 10.14
CA SER A 22 -5.47 14.26 11.50
C SER A 22 -6.67 15.16 11.87
N ASP A 23 -6.78 16.34 11.25
CA ASP A 23 -7.93 17.27 11.36
C ASP A 23 -9.16 16.83 10.54
N GLY A 24 -9.08 15.71 9.81
CA GLY A 24 -10.16 15.18 8.98
C GLY A 24 -10.34 15.88 7.63
N ARG A 25 -9.37 16.71 7.21
CA ARG A 25 -9.42 17.40 5.92
C ARG A 25 -8.84 16.54 4.81
N GLN A 26 -9.44 16.62 3.61
CA GLN A 26 -8.90 15.91 2.46
C GLN A 26 -7.57 16.54 2.00
N PHE A 27 -6.55 15.70 1.91
CA PHE A 27 -5.23 16.07 1.44
C PHE A 27 -5.25 16.40 -0.06
N ARG A 28 -4.52 17.45 -0.43
CA ARG A 28 -4.41 17.96 -1.80
C ARG A 28 -2.94 18.05 -2.19
N PRO A 29 -2.59 17.90 -3.49
CA PRO A 29 -3.50 17.78 -4.62
C PRO A 29 -4.13 16.38 -4.75
N SER A 30 -5.23 16.25 -5.50
CA SER A 30 -5.98 14.98 -5.61
C SER A 30 -5.16 13.82 -6.22
N ASP A 31 -4.13 14.15 -6.99
CA ASP A 31 -3.19 13.24 -7.65
C ASP A 31 -1.99 12.85 -6.77
N TRP A 32 -1.95 13.23 -5.49
CA TRP A 32 -0.84 12.93 -4.59
C TRP A 32 -0.53 11.43 -4.50
N ALA A 33 -1.56 10.59 -4.46
CA ALA A 33 -1.41 9.14 -4.36
C ALA A 33 -0.71 8.57 -5.59
N GLU A 34 -1.06 9.07 -6.79
CA GLU A 34 -0.45 8.68 -8.05
C GLU A 34 1.00 9.14 -8.13
N ARG A 35 1.31 10.35 -7.63
CA ARG A 35 2.68 10.85 -7.54
C ARG A 35 3.54 9.99 -6.62
N LEU A 36 3.05 9.69 -5.42
CA LEU A 36 3.79 8.86 -4.45
C LEU A 36 4.07 7.47 -5.04
N CYS A 37 3.06 6.84 -5.65
CA CYS A 37 3.21 5.53 -6.29
C CYS A 37 4.15 5.58 -7.51
N GLY A 38 4.17 6.71 -8.23
CA GLY A 38 5.10 6.95 -9.33
C GLY A 38 6.55 7.00 -8.88
N VAL A 39 6.85 7.70 -7.78
CA VAL A 39 8.20 7.74 -7.18
C VAL A 39 8.62 6.34 -6.71
N MET A 40 7.66 5.54 -6.22
CA MET A 40 7.90 4.17 -5.75
C MET A 40 7.93 3.12 -6.88
N SER A 41 7.69 3.49 -8.14
CA SER A 41 7.63 2.57 -9.28
C SER A 41 8.95 1.80 -9.50
N CYS A 42 10.09 2.36 -9.11
CA CYS A 42 11.40 1.71 -9.25
C CYS A 42 11.61 0.52 -8.30
N PHE A 43 10.82 0.38 -7.23
CA PHE A 43 11.00 -0.69 -6.24
C PHE A 43 10.21 -1.94 -6.66
N GLN A 44 10.88 -2.84 -7.39
CA GLN A 44 10.29 -4.05 -7.96
C GLN A 44 11.15 -5.27 -7.61
N PRO A 45 10.56 -6.45 -7.42
CA PRO A 45 11.33 -7.66 -7.18
C PRO A 45 12.25 -7.96 -8.38
N GLU A 46 13.48 -8.39 -8.09
CA GLU A 46 14.52 -8.68 -9.08
C GLU A 46 13.99 -9.61 -10.18
N GLY A 47 14.18 -9.24 -11.45
CA GLY A 47 13.67 -9.97 -12.61
C GLY A 47 12.31 -9.50 -13.16
N SER A 48 11.61 -8.59 -12.47
CA SER A 48 10.35 -7.98 -12.96
C SER A 48 10.57 -6.77 -13.87
N GLY A 49 11.82 -6.32 -13.99
CA GLY A 49 12.29 -5.17 -14.77
C GLY A 49 12.28 -5.38 -16.28
N GLY A 50 11.12 -5.72 -16.86
CA GLY A 50 10.92 -5.72 -18.30
C GLY A 50 10.92 -4.30 -18.88
N ARG A 51 10.92 -4.19 -20.21
CA ARG A 51 10.93 -2.91 -20.98
C ARG A 51 9.79 -1.93 -20.62
N HIS A 52 8.79 -2.35 -19.82
CA HIS A 52 7.62 -1.57 -19.40
C HIS A 52 7.51 -1.40 -17.87
N ALA A 53 8.57 -1.73 -17.11
CA ALA A 53 8.57 -1.73 -15.65
C ALA A 53 8.35 -0.34 -15.03
N HIS A 54 8.68 0.74 -15.74
CA HIS A 54 8.46 2.12 -15.32
C HIS A 54 7.01 2.61 -15.53
N LEU A 55 6.21 1.89 -16.34
CA LEU A 55 4.81 2.23 -16.62
C LEU A 55 3.82 1.60 -15.64
N LYS A 56 4.30 0.79 -14.70
CA LYS A 56 3.48 0.04 -13.74
C LYS A 56 3.90 0.40 -12.32
N TYR A 57 2.93 0.67 -11.45
CA TYR A 57 3.22 0.88 -10.03
C TYR A 57 3.88 -0.35 -9.40
N SER A 58 4.69 -0.12 -8.37
CA SER A 58 5.26 -1.21 -7.57
C SER A 58 4.16 -2.09 -6.97
N PRO A 59 4.34 -3.43 -6.91
CA PRO A 59 3.36 -4.29 -6.23
C PRO A 59 3.20 -3.95 -4.75
N TYR A 60 4.20 -3.27 -4.15
CA TYR A 60 4.22 -2.93 -2.73
C TYR A 60 3.58 -1.58 -2.40
N VAL A 61 3.49 -0.64 -3.36
CA VAL A 61 2.92 0.70 -3.13
C VAL A 61 1.95 1.01 -4.27
N ARG A 62 0.65 1.07 -3.96
CA ARG A 62 -0.41 1.20 -4.96
C ARG A 62 -1.44 2.27 -4.58
N PRO A 63 -1.94 3.04 -5.55
CA PRO A 63 -3.01 3.98 -5.27
C PRO A 63 -4.33 3.21 -5.10
N THR A 64 -5.16 3.66 -4.16
CA THR A 64 -6.48 3.11 -3.88
C THR A 64 -7.47 4.21 -3.49
N MET A 65 -8.73 3.84 -3.33
CA MET A 65 -9.77 4.72 -2.78
C MET A 65 -10.42 4.03 -1.59
N LEU A 66 -10.37 4.67 -0.43
CA LEU A 66 -11.02 4.22 0.79
C LEU A 66 -12.09 5.24 1.17
N ASN A 67 -13.34 4.79 1.27
CA ASN A 67 -14.50 5.66 1.59
C ASN A 67 -14.60 6.93 0.70
N GLY A 68 -14.25 6.81 -0.59
CA GLY A 68 -14.27 7.94 -1.53
C GLY A 68 -13.07 8.90 -1.41
N VAL A 69 -12.12 8.62 -0.52
CA VAL A 69 -10.89 9.39 -0.35
C VAL A 69 -9.71 8.68 -1.01
N LYS A 70 -8.95 9.44 -1.80
CA LYS A 70 -7.70 8.97 -2.40
C LYS A 70 -6.73 8.56 -1.31
N SER A 71 -6.23 7.33 -1.40
CA SER A 71 -5.37 6.71 -0.39
C SER A 71 -4.29 5.88 -1.07
N VAL A 72 -3.26 5.48 -0.34
CA VAL A 72 -2.19 4.61 -0.82
C VAL A 72 -2.12 3.39 0.08
N VAL A 73 -2.12 2.20 -0.52
CA VAL A 73 -1.83 0.96 0.20
C VAL A 73 -0.36 0.63 0.08
N VAL A 74 0.25 0.26 1.20
CA VAL A 74 1.66 -0.04 1.33
C VAL A 74 1.81 -1.39 1.99
N ASN A 75 2.60 -2.27 1.37
CA ASN A 75 2.92 -3.58 1.90
C ASN A 75 4.23 -3.53 2.69
N ASN A 76 4.24 -4.08 3.91
CA ASN A 76 5.39 -4.09 4.80
C ASN A 76 6.56 -4.95 4.28
N ASP A 77 6.34 -5.84 3.30
CA ASP A 77 7.42 -6.51 2.55
C ASP A 77 8.32 -5.49 1.83
N LEU A 78 7.84 -4.27 1.56
CA LEU A 78 8.69 -3.17 1.08
C LEU A 78 9.87 -2.93 2.02
N LYS A 79 9.68 -3.05 3.34
CA LYS A 79 10.74 -2.87 4.34
C LYS A 79 11.84 -3.93 4.21
N LYS A 80 11.48 -5.15 3.83
CA LYS A 80 12.44 -6.25 3.62
C LYS A 80 13.23 -6.05 2.33
N LEU A 81 12.61 -5.42 1.32
CA LEU A 81 13.25 -5.11 0.04
C LEU A 81 14.14 -3.88 0.14
N ASP A 82 13.60 -2.77 0.64
CA ASP A 82 14.32 -1.52 0.86
C ASP A 82 13.72 -0.76 2.06
N ALA A 83 14.45 -0.77 3.17
CA ALA A 83 14.05 -0.06 4.38
C ALA A 83 13.96 1.45 4.17
N LEU A 84 14.81 2.05 3.33
CA LEU A 84 14.78 3.49 3.06
C LEU A 84 13.52 3.89 2.30
N ALA A 85 13.09 3.09 1.32
CA ALA A 85 11.83 3.30 0.61
C ALA A 85 10.62 3.23 1.54
N TYR A 86 10.60 2.23 2.42
CA TYR A 86 9.57 2.12 3.45
C TYR A 86 9.55 3.35 4.37
N HIS A 87 10.72 3.75 4.88
CA HIS A 87 10.84 4.93 5.74
C HIS A 87 10.43 6.22 5.02
N PHE A 88 10.73 6.36 3.73
CA PHE A 88 10.30 7.49 2.92
C PHE A 88 8.76 7.59 2.88
N VAL A 89 8.07 6.48 2.62
CA VAL A 89 6.60 6.46 2.55
C VAL A 89 5.97 6.74 3.92
N VAL A 90 6.52 6.19 5.00
CA VAL A 90 6.06 6.47 6.36
C VAL A 90 6.32 7.91 6.78
N ASN A 91 7.50 8.45 6.48
CA ASN A 91 7.80 9.85 6.77
C ASN A 91 6.94 10.79 5.93
N PHE A 92 6.67 10.46 4.67
CA PHE A 92 5.74 11.23 3.84
C PHE A 92 4.37 11.37 4.51
N ALA A 93 3.83 10.28 5.07
CA ALA A 93 2.58 10.36 5.82
C ALA A 93 2.70 11.28 7.04
N LYS A 94 3.78 11.16 7.82
CA LYS A 94 4.01 11.98 9.03
C LYS A 94 4.19 13.46 8.73
N ASP A 95 5.05 13.82 7.77
CA ASP A 95 5.32 15.21 7.37
C ASP A 95 4.08 15.93 6.85
N ASN A 96 3.15 15.19 6.24
CA ASN A 96 1.90 15.72 5.70
C ASN A 96 0.69 15.53 6.63
N ASP A 97 0.92 15.11 7.88
CA ASP A 97 -0.12 14.84 8.88
C ASP A 97 -1.22 13.87 8.40
N LEU A 98 -0.87 12.91 7.55
CA LEU A 98 -1.80 11.95 6.98
C LEU A 98 -2.12 10.82 7.96
N GLN A 99 -3.39 10.43 8.00
CA GLN A 99 -3.83 9.29 8.80
C GLN A 99 -3.30 7.98 8.21
N VAL A 100 -2.69 7.17 9.06
CA VAL A 100 -2.22 5.84 8.72
C VAL A 100 -3.09 4.81 9.44
N VAL A 101 -3.62 3.85 8.69
CA VAL A 101 -4.50 2.79 9.22
C VAL A 101 -4.01 1.42 8.78
N ASP A 102 -3.95 0.48 9.71
CA ASP A 102 -3.55 -0.91 9.40
C ASP A 102 -4.65 -1.63 8.61
N ALA A 103 -4.26 -2.43 7.63
CA ALA A 103 -5.19 -3.27 6.88
C ALA A 103 -5.53 -4.51 7.71
N CYS A 104 -6.77 -4.60 8.18
CA CYS A 104 -7.27 -5.81 8.83
C CYS A 104 -8.04 -6.66 7.82
N PHE A 105 -7.65 -7.92 7.66
CA PHE A 105 -8.44 -8.89 6.92
C PHE A 105 -9.59 -9.39 7.80
N LEU A 106 -10.82 -9.02 7.47
CA LEU A 106 -12.01 -9.58 8.10
C LEU A 106 -12.46 -10.83 7.33
N PRO A 107 -12.46 -12.03 7.95
CA PRO A 107 -13.05 -13.20 7.33
C PRO A 107 -14.56 -12.99 7.16
N LEU A 108 -15.11 -13.44 6.03
CA LEU A 108 -16.54 -13.33 5.77
C LEU A 108 -17.34 -14.07 6.85
N PRO A 109 -18.49 -13.54 7.31
CA PRO A 109 -19.30 -14.17 8.33
C PRO A 109 -19.84 -15.50 7.81
N GLY A 110 -19.22 -16.61 8.21
CA GLY A 110 -19.59 -17.97 7.80
C GLY A 110 -18.43 -18.96 7.69
N GLU A 111 -17.17 -18.51 7.67
CA GLU A 111 -16.02 -19.41 7.63
C GLU A 111 -15.69 -19.89 9.06
N THR A 112 -16.35 -20.98 9.48
CA THR A 112 -16.04 -21.70 10.72
C THR A 112 -14.69 -22.39 10.56
N ARG A 113 -13.80 -22.20 11.54
CA ARG A 113 -12.47 -22.80 11.63
C ARG A 113 -12.47 -24.33 11.54
#